data_AF-A0A7S1SQZ0-F1
#
_entry.id   AF-A0A7S1SQZ0-F1
#
_cell.length_a   1.000
_cell.length_b   1.000
_cell.length_c   1.000
_cell.angle_alpha   90.00
_cell.angle_beta   90.00
_cell.angle_gamma   90.00
#
_symmetry.space_group_name_H-M   'P 1'
#
loop_
_entity.id
_entity.type
_entity.pdbx_description
1 polymer ?
#
loop_
_entity_poly.entity_id
_entity_poly.type
_entity_poly.pdbx_seq_one_letter_code
_entity_poly.pdbx_strand_id
1 'polypeptide(L)'
;DGTDVNAVCRTRDGRFLVTAGDDGLVKLFNAPCVVEDAPHRAYRGHCSHVMCVRVNYADTRVCSVGGKDRAVFQFRLVPLAAAPDPEPEPEKVWGALDAEGKTFGWVDPRDAGPSSRVRDSVISEAETIISTVDGDAGEEEDALSDDDPYDAGGWGGGMPPREQAAP
;
A
#
# COMPACT_ATOMS: atom_id res chain seq x y z
N ASP A 1 12.38 -18.31 1.73
CA ASP A 1 13.77 -18.40 2.29
C ASP A 1 14.23 -17.07 2.89
N GLY A 2 13.36 -16.05 2.97
CA GLY A 2 13.67 -14.77 3.60
C GLY A 2 14.40 -13.79 2.67
N THR A 3 14.51 -14.09 1.37
CA THR A 3 15.10 -13.18 0.37
C THR A 3 14.06 -12.36 -0.37
N ASP A 4 12.78 -12.45 0.00
CA ASP A 4 11.65 -11.84 -0.74
C ASP A 4 11.75 -10.31 -0.90
N VAL A 5 12.64 -9.64 -0.16
CA VAL A 5 12.89 -8.20 -0.20
C VAL A 5 14.33 -7.92 -0.65
N ASN A 6 14.45 -7.30 -1.82
CA ASN A 6 15.74 -6.97 -2.44
C ASN A 6 16.30 -5.61 -1.98
N ALA A 7 15.42 -4.64 -1.74
CA ALA A 7 15.83 -3.30 -1.33
C ALA A 7 14.76 -2.59 -0.51
N VAL A 8 15.22 -1.68 0.35
CA VAL A 8 14.37 -0.76 1.11
C VAL A 8 14.93 0.65 1.06
N CYS A 9 14.06 1.65 1.03
CA CYS A 9 14.42 3.06 1.10
C CYS A 9 13.41 3.80 1.99
N ARG A 10 13.91 4.64 2.90
CA ARG A 10 13.08 5.49 3.76
C ARG A 10 13.01 6.90 3.16
N THR A 11 11.85 7.53 3.26
CA THR A 11 11.75 8.97 3.00
C THR A 11 12.60 9.74 4.00
N ARG A 12 13.08 10.91 3.61
CA ARG A 12 13.93 11.75 4.45
C ARG A 12 13.16 12.33 5.64
N ASP A 13 11.87 12.64 5.45
CA ASP A 13 10.97 13.02 6.54
C ASP A 13 10.72 11.89 7.55
N GLY A 14 11.15 10.66 7.24
CA GLY A 14 11.07 9.50 8.11
C GLY A 14 9.66 8.92 8.27
N ARG A 15 8.68 9.37 7.49
CA ARG A 15 7.27 8.96 7.61
C ARG A 15 6.93 7.69 6.85
N PHE A 16 7.67 7.37 5.80
CA PHE A 16 7.37 6.25 4.92
C PHE A 16 8.60 5.38 4.61
N LEU A 17 8.33 4.09 4.40
CA LEU A 17 9.29 3.12 3.91
C LEU A 17 8.79 2.55 2.58
N VAL A 18 9.69 2.43 1.62
CA VAL A 18 9.41 1.80 0.33
C VAL A 18 10.28 0.57 0.18
N THR A 19 9.68 -0.56 -0.19
CA THR A 19 10.40 -1.81 -0.45
C THR A 19 10.25 -2.26 -1.89
N ALA A 20 11.25 -2.99 -2.36
CA ALA A 20 11.28 -3.70 -3.63
C ALA A 20 11.36 -5.20 -3.33
N GLY A 21 10.48 -5.99 -3.94
CA GLY A 21 10.39 -7.42 -3.71
C GLY A 21 10.58 -8.27 -4.96
N ASP A 22 10.72 -9.58 -4.70
CA ASP A 22 10.79 -10.62 -5.72
C ASP A 22 9.45 -10.87 -6.43
N ASP A 23 8.36 -10.52 -5.75
CA ASP A 23 6.98 -10.56 -6.27
C ASP A 23 6.70 -9.54 -7.41
N GLY A 24 7.71 -8.78 -7.84
CA GLY A 24 7.58 -7.71 -8.83
C GLY A 24 6.84 -6.49 -8.27
N LEU A 25 6.64 -6.41 -6.96
CA LEU A 25 5.90 -5.33 -6.31
C LEU A 25 6.85 -4.29 -5.73
N VAL A 26 6.41 -3.03 -5.84
CA VAL A 26 6.92 -1.94 -5.01
C VAL A 26 5.88 -1.69 -3.91
N LYS A 27 6.27 -1.79 -2.63
CA LYS A 27 5.35 -1.61 -1.50
C LYS A 27 5.71 -0.36 -0.70
N LEU A 28 4.70 0.40 -0.30
CA LEU A 28 4.80 1.61 0.52
C LEU A 28 4.17 1.36 1.89
N PHE A 29 4.94 1.58 2.95
CA PHE A 29 4.55 1.39 4.34
C PHE A 29 4.68 2.68 5.14
N ASN A 30 3.92 2.78 6.24
CA ASN A 30 4.13 3.81 7.26
C ASN A 30 5.33 3.45 8.14
N ALA A 31 6.16 4.45 8.45
CA ALA A 31 7.31 4.29 9.33
C ALA A 31 7.03 4.85 10.74
N PRO A 32 7.49 4.19 11.81
CA PRO A 32 8.21 2.91 11.80
C PRO A 32 7.28 1.69 11.60
N CYS A 33 7.74 0.68 10.84
CA CYS A 33 7.02 -0.59 10.66
C CYS A 33 7.43 -1.57 11.77
N VAL A 34 6.72 -1.57 12.90
CA VAL A 34 7.06 -2.41 14.07
C VAL A 34 6.07 -3.56 14.31
N VAL A 35 5.02 -3.64 13.51
CA VAL A 35 3.98 -4.66 13.62
C VAL A 35 4.15 -5.65 12.47
N GLU A 36 3.99 -6.95 12.77
CA GLU A 36 3.91 -7.99 11.74
C GLU A 36 2.74 -7.69 10.79
N ASP A 37 2.90 -8.03 9.51
CA ASP A 37 1.92 -7.74 8.46
C ASP A 37 1.44 -6.27 8.44
N ALA A 38 2.38 -5.34 8.67
CA ALA A 38 2.09 -3.92 8.66
C ALA A 38 1.32 -3.51 7.38
N PRO A 39 0.27 -2.68 7.51
CA PRO A 39 -0.54 -2.27 6.38
C PRO A 39 0.31 -1.48 5.38
N HIS A 40 0.11 -1.80 4.10
CA HIS A 40 0.89 -1.21 3.02
C HIS A 40 0.08 -1.06 1.75
N ARG A 41 0.58 -0.22 0.85
CA ARG A 41 0.10 -0.12 -0.52
C ARG A 41 1.08 -0.82 -1.44
N ALA A 42 0.59 -1.78 -2.23
CA ALA A 42 1.40 -2.48 -3.21
C ALA A 42 1.13 -1.93 -4.62
N TYR A 43 2.19 -1.70 -5.38
CA TYR A 43 2.15 -1.17 -6.73
C TYR A 43 2.73 -2.21 -7.69
N ARG A 44 1.90 -2.67 -8.64
CA ARG A 44 2.29 -3.57 -9.73
C ARG A 44 2.79 -2.77 -10.93
N GLY A 45 3.76 -3.33 -11.65
CA GLY A 45 4.26 -2.77 -12.90
C GLY A 45 5.42 -3.58 -13.48
N HIS A 46 6.34 -4.05 -12.63
CA HIS A 46 7.41 -4.94 -13.03
C HIS A 46 6.87 -6.35 -13.32
N CYS A 47 7.38 -6.99 -14.37
CA CYS A 47 7.04 -8.39 -14.71
C CYS A 47 8.11 -9.40 -14.27
N SER A 48 9.08 -8.93 -13.47
CA SER A 48 10.12 -9.72 -12.80
C SER A 48 10.46 -9.08 -11.45
N HIS A 49 11.43 -9.65 -10.73
CA HIS A 49 11.92 -9.16 -9.45
C HIS A 49 12.34 -7.68 -9.53
N VAL A 50 11.93 -6.90 -8.54
CA VAL A 50 12.37 -5.51 -8.40
C VAL A 50 13.68 -5.52 -7.62
N MET A 51 14.79 -5.18 -8.27
CA MET A 51 16.12 -5.30 -7.67
C MET A 51 16.49 -4.10 -6.81
N CYS A 52 15.90 -2.93 -7.09
CA CYS A 52 16.27 -1.71 -6.38
C CYS A 52 15.11 -0.71 -6.35
N VAL A 53 15.02 0.04 -5.24
CA VAL A 53 14.12 1.18 -5.09
C VAL A 53 14.81 2.33 -4.37
N ARG A 54 14.59 3.56 -4.82
CA ARG A 54 15.12 4.78 -4.18
C ARG A 54 14.10 5.92 -4.22
N VAL A 55 13.94 6.58 -3.08
CA VAL A 55 13.22 7.85 -2.99
C VAL A 55 14.18 8.97 -3.42
N ASN A 56 13.66 9.96 -4.14
CA ASN A 56 14.46 11.14 -4.47
C ASN A 56 14.72 12.01 -3.23
N TYR A 57 15.70 12.91 -3.31
CA TYR A 57 16.09 13.76 -2.19
C TYR A 57 14.97 14.63 -1.61
N ALA A 58 13.97 14.96 -2.44
CA ALA A 58 12.86 15.83 -2.07
C ALA A 58 11.61 15.07 -1.56
N ASP A 59 11.66 13.75 -1.40
CA ASP A 59 10.52 12.90 -1.00
C ASP A 59 9.26 13.07 -1.88
N THR A 60 9.44 13.43 -3.16
CA THR A 60 8.32 13.63 -4.10
C THR A 60 8.17 12.49 -5.10
N ARG A 61 9.23 11.69 -5.29
CA ARG A 61 9.24 10.62 -6.28
C ARG A 61 10.02 9.41 -5.79
N VAL A 62 9.64 8.26 -6.31
CA VAL A 62 10.32 6.98 -6.11
C VAL A 62 10.71 6.42 -7.46
N CYS A 63 11.92 5.90 -7.59
CA CYS A 63 12.35 5.16 -8.76
C CYS A 63 12.57 3.69 -8.38
N SER A 64 12.07 2.77 -9.20
CA SER A 64 12.34 1.33 -9.09
C SER A 64 13.03 0.80 -10.35
N VAL A 65 13.85 -0.22 -10.18
CA VAL A 65 14.57 -0.90 -11.27
C VAL A 65 14.25 -2.38 -11.20
N GLY A 66 13.74 -2.92 -12.30
CA GLY A 66 13.45 -4.34 -12.44
C GLY A 66 14.62 -5.10 -13.04
N GLY A 67 14.72 -6.38 -12.70
CA GLY A 67 15.84 -7.24 -13.13
C GLY A 67 15.68 -7.71 -14.56
N LYS A 68 14.94 -8.81 -14.77
CA LYS A 68 14.80 -9.44 -16.10
C LYS A 68 13.90 -8.66 -17.05
N ASP A 69 13.00 -7.83 -16.52
CA ASP A 69 12.14 -6.97 -17.33
C ASP A 69 12.86 -5.73 -17.90
N ARG A 70 14.07 -5.44 -17.38
CA ARG A 70 14.94 -4.33 -17.77
C ARG A 70 14.24 -2.97 -17.74
N ALA A 71 13.18 -2.85 -16.94
CA ALA A 71 12.36 -1.65 -16.87
C ALA A 71 12.77 -0.75 -15.70
N VAL A 72 12.51 0.54 -15.83
CA VAL A 72 12.64 1.52 -14.75
C VAL A 72 11.32 2.27 -14.63
N PHE A 73 10.70 2.23 -13.46
CA PHE A 73 9.49 3.00 -13.19
C PHE A 73 9.77 4.16 -12.25
N GLN A 74 9.07 5.27 -12.49
CA GLN A 74 9.09 6.43 -11.61
C GLN A 74 7.68 6.71 -11.10
N PHE A 75 7.51 6.61 -9.79
CA PHE A 75 6.27 6.90 -9.09
C PHE A 75 6.32 8.30 -8.50
N ARG A 76 5.16 8.96 -8.44
CA ARG A 76 4.98 10.21 -7.70
C ARG A 76 4.40 9.90 -6.34
N LEU A 77 5.01 10.44 -5.28
CA LEU A 77 4.43 10.43 -3.94
C LEU A 77 3.40 11.56 -3.87
N VAL A 78 2.14 11.19 -3.68
CA VAL A 78 1.02 12.12 -3.61
C VAL A 78 0.47 12.09 -2.18
N PRO A 79 0.45 13.23 -1.47
CA PRO A 79 -0.24 13.33 -0.20
C PRO A 79 -1.73 13.00 -0.41
N LEU A 80 -2.23 12.00 0.30
CA LEU A 80 -3.67 11.81 0.40
C LEU A 80 -4.21 12.98 1.21
N ALA A 81 -5.20 13.69 0.68
CA ALA A 81 -5.98 14.61 1.50
C ALA A 81 -6.50 13.82 2.70
N ALA A 82 -6.41 14.40 3.90
CA ALA A 82 -7.06 13.81 5.06
C ALA A 82 -8.52 13.58 4.67
N ALA A 83 -9.01 12.35 4.84
CA ALA A 83 -10.44 12.12 4.74
C ALA A 83 -11.11 13.11 5.70
N PRO A 84 -12.21 13.77 5.30
CA PRO A 84 -12.99 14.53 6.27
C PRO A 84 -13.28 13.62 7.46
N ASP A 85 -13.19 14.16 8.67
CA ASP A 85 -13.54 13.39 9.86
C ASP A 85 -14.91 12.75 9.62
N PRO A 86 -15.09 11.44 9.91
CA PRO A 86 -16.39 10.83 9.76
C PRO A 86 -17.40 11.69 10.52
N GLU A 87 -18.53 12.00 9.88
CA GLU A 87 -19.58 12.76 10.56
C GLU A 87 -19.85 12.08 11.91
N PRO A 88 -19.92 12.84 13.02
CA PRO A 88 -20.13 12.23 14.32
C PRO A 88 -21.40 11.40 14.27
N GLU A 89 -21.29 10.11 14.61
CA GLU A 89 -22.46 9.26 14.82
C GLU A 89 -23.44 10.01 15.71
N PRO A 90 -24.74 10.10 15.35
CA PRO A 90 -25.68 10.90 16.12
C PRO A 90 -25.68 10.41 17.56
N GLU A 91 -25.55 11.36 18.49
CA GLU A 91 -25.62 11.02 19.91
C GLU A 91 -26.94 10.29 20.18
N LYS A 92 -26.84 9.07 20.69
CA LYS A 92 -28.00 8.25 21.02
C LYS A 92 -28.78 8.97 22.11
N VAL A 93 -30.06 9.25 21.86
CA VAL A 93 -30.93 9.91 22.84
C VAL A 93 -31.76 8.85 23.54
N TRP A 94 -32.08 9.10 24.81
CA TRP A 94 -33.01 8.25 25.53
C TRP A 94 -34.42 8.42 24.96
N GLY A 95 -35.03 7.33 24.50
CA GLY A 95 -36.41 7.36 24.02
C GLY A 95 -37.38 7.76 25.13
N ALA A 96 -38.39 8.56 24.80
CA ALA A 96 -39.49 8.82 25.72
C ALA A 96 -40.23 7.49 26.02
N LEU A 97 -40.61 7.30 27.28
CA LEU A 97 -41.50 6.19 27.64
C LEU A 97 -42.86 6.43 26.99
N ASP A 98 -43.35 5.45 26.25
CA ASP A 98 -44.75 5.39 25.85
C ASP A 98 -45.65 5.27 27.09
N ALA A 99 -46.95 5.58 26.93
CA ALA A 99 -47.91 5.55 28.02
C ALA A 99 -48.07 4.14 28.65
N GLU A 100 -47.66 3.12 27.89
CA GLU A 100 -47.68 1.71 28.23
C GLU A 100 -46.38 1.22 28.92
N GLY A 101 -45.34 2.07 29.01
CA GLY A 101 -44.06 1.78 29.67
C GLY A 101 -43.21 0.69 28.98
N LYS A 102 -43.44 0.46 27.68
CA LYS A 102 -42.90 -0.65 26.90
C LYS A 102 -41.72 -0.26 26.01
N THR A 103 -41.53 1.03 25.70
CA THR A 103 -40.33 1.51 24.98
C THR A 103 -39.23 1.90 25.95
N PHE A 104 -38.26 1.01 26.14
CA PHE A 104 -37.01 1.29 26.85
C PHE A 104 -35.82 1.12 25.90
N GLY A 105 -34.90 2.08 25.88
CA GLY A 105 -33.63 1.94 25.17
C GLY A 105 -33.15 3.20 24.44
N TRP A 106 -31.99 3.03 23.80
CA TRP A 106 -31.36 4.03 22.96
C TRP A 106 -32.12 4.16 21.64
N VAL A 107 -32.48 5.40 21.29
CA VAL A 107 -33.14 5.71 20.02
C VAL A 107 -32.23 6.61 19.20
N ASP A 108 -32.08 6.30 17.92
CA ASP A 108 -31.48 7.25 16.98
C ASP A 108 -32.48 8.41 16.78
N PRO A 109 -32.09 9.68 16.97
CA PRO A 109 -32.96 10.82 16.73
C PRO A 109 -33.63 10.83 15.34
N ARG A 110 -33.02 10.15 14.36
CA ARG A 110 -33.55 9.97 12.99
C ARG A 110 -34.74 9.02 12.92
N ASP A 111 -34.86 8.11 13.87
CA ASP A 111 -35.94 7.12 13.98
C ASP A 111 -37.07 7.61 14.92
N ALA A 112 -36.82 8.68 15.69
CA ALA A 112 -37.74 9.18 16.72
C ALA A 112 -38.87 10.11 16.20
N GLY A 113 -38.99 10.32 14.88
CA GLY A 113 -39.99 11.21 14.28
C GLY A 113 -41.33 10.52 13.94
N PRO A 114 -42.48 11.22 14.00
CA PRO A 114 -43.76 10.69 13.57
C PRO A 114 -43.85 10.71 12.04
N SER A 115 -43.22 9.74 11.38
CA SER A 115 -43.48 9.24 10.03
C SER A 115 -42.19 8.63 9.52
N SER A 116 -42.21 7.32 9.36
CA SER A 116 -41.34 6.57 8.46
C SER A 116 -41.29 7.27 7.10
N ARG A 117 -40.29 8.13 6.87
CA ARG A 117 -39.89 8.48 5.51
C ARG A 117 -39.26 7.22 4.93
N VAL A 118 -40.08 6.45 4.22
CA VAL A 118 -39.65 5.53 3.18
C VAL A 118 -38.59 6.28 2.38
N ARG A 119 -37.33 5.87 2.48
CA ARG A 119 -36.30 6.33 1.56
C ARG A 119 -36.47 5.52 0.27
N ASP A 120 -37.31 6.04 -0.62
CA ASP A 120 -37.19 5.76 -2.03
C ASP A 120 -35.84 6.30 -2.52
N SER A 121 -35.10 5.47 -3.25
CA SER A 121 -33.93 5.80 -4.10
C SER A 121 -32.70 6.35 -3.34
N VAL A 122 -31.46 5.92 -3.59
CA VAL A 122 -30.78 5.62 -4.85
C VAL A 122 -29.75 4.53 -4.54
N ILE A 123 -29.82 3.39 -5.22
CA ILE A 123 -28.66 2.49 -5.32
C ILE A 123 -27.68 3.25 -6.20
N SER A 124 -26.70 3.90 -5.58
CA SER A 124 -25.62 4.60 -6.26
C SER A 124 -24.86 3.59 -7.09
N GLU A 125 -24.93 3.71 -8.41
CA GLU A 125 -24.13 2.99 -9.39
C GLU A 125 -22.63 3.22 -9.11
N ALA A 126 -22.03 2.33 -8.33
CA ALA A 126 -20.59 2.22 -8.16
C ALA A 126 -20.19 0.76 -7.95
N GLU A 127 -20.81 -0.15 -8.70
CA GLU A 127 -20.31 -1.50 -8.89
C GLU A 127 -19.95 -1.70 -10.37
N THR A 128 -18.96 -0.93 -10.86
CA THR A 128 -18.09 -1.43 -11.93
C THR A 128 -16.91 -2.09 -11.27
N ILE A 129 -17.19 -3.30 -10.81
CA ILE A 129 -16.23 -4.34 -10.50
C ILE A 129 -15.42 -4.60 -11.77
N ILE A 130 -14.16 -4.19 -11.82
CA ILE A 130 -13.20 -4.78 -12.76
C ILE A 130 -12.64 -6.03 -12.06
N SER A 131 -13.40 -7.11 -12.13
CA SER A 131 -12.91 -8.46 -11.85
C SER A 131 -13.20 -9.34 -13.07
N THR A 132 -12.30 -9.30 -14.05
CA THR A 132 -12.06 -10.46 -14.91
C THR A 132 -10.63 -10.38 -15.41
N VAL A 133 -9.74 -11.10 -14.75
CA VAL A 133 -8.71 -11.83 -15.46
C VAL A 133 -8.92 -13.27 -15.00
N ASP A 134 -9.64 -14.02 -15.82
CA ASP A 134 -9.73 -15.46 -15.68
C ASP A 134 -8.31 -16.01 -15.71
N GLY A 135 -7.89 -16.58 -14.58
CA GLY A 135 -6.68 -17.37 -14.50
C GLY A 135 -6.93 -18.70 -15.15
N ASP A 136 -6.50 -18.85 -16.39
CA ASP A 136 -6.12 -20.16 -16.93
C ASP A 136 -4.58 -20.21 -16.90
N ALA A 137 -4.06 -20.61 -15.74
CA ALA A 137 -2.65 -20.95 -15.59
C ALA A 137 -2.48 -22.37 -16.15
N GLY A 138 -2.33 -22.46 -17.47
CA GLY A 138 -1.79 -23.66 -18.10
C GLY A 138 -0.38 -23.91 -17.58
N GLU A 139 -0.16 -25.14 -17.14
CA GLU A 139 1.16 -25.68 -16.83
C GLU A 139 2.01 -25.67 -18.11
N GLU A 140 3.06 -24.85 -18.15
CA GLU A 140 4.21 -25.10 -19.02
C GLU A 140 5.48 -25.07 -18.15
N GLU A 141 5.98 -26.26 -17.87
CA GLU A 141 7.36 -26.47 -17.49
C GLU A 141 8.23 -26.19 -18.72
N ASP A 142 9.00 -25.09 -18.69
CA ASP A 142 10.17 -24.96 -19.55
C ASP A 142 11.38 -24.67 -18.68
N ALA A 143 12.21 -25.71 -18.56
CA ALA A 143 13.53 -25.68 -17.97
C ALA A 143 14.41 -24.65 -18.71
N LEU A 144 14.51 -23.45 -18.16
CA LEU A 144 15.59 -22.53 -18.49
C LEU A 144 16.85 -23.04 -17.79
N SER A 145 17.72 -23.66 -18.58
CA SER A 145 19.05 -24.12 -18.17
C SER A 145 19.84 -23.00 -17.47
N ASP A 146 20.33 -23.31 -16.27
CA ASP A 146 21.23 -22.52 -15.45
C ASP A 146 22.60 -22.31 -16.13
N ASP A 147 22.69 -21.37 -17.07
CA ASP A 147 23.97 -20.83 -17.54
C ASP A 147 23.79 -19.35 -17.92
N ASP A 148 23.64 -18.50 -16.90
CA ASP A 148 23.65 -17.03 -17.05
C ASP A 148 25.08 -16.48 -16.78
N PRO A 149 25.81 -15.96 -17.80
CA PRO A 149 27.20 -15.51 -17.67
C PRO A 149 27.38 -14.17 -16.94
N TYR A 150 26.34 -13.62 -16.34
CA TYR A 150 26.40 -12.33 -15.62
C TYR A 150 26.68 -12.44 -14.13
N ASP A 151 26.89 -13.65 -13.59
CA ASP A 151 27.25 -13.89 -12.19
C ASP A 151 28.78 -13.91 -11.93
N ALA A 152 29.55 -13.24 -12.77
CA ALA A 152 31.00 -13.09 -12.61
C ALA A 152 31.39 -11.60 -12.55
N GLY A 153 31.37 -11.03 -11.35
CA GLY A 153 31.79 -9.65 -11.13
C GLY A 153 31.88 -9.26 -9.67
N GLY A 154 32.84 -9.85 -8.95
CA GLY A 154 33.22 -9.37 -7.62
C GLY A 154 33.50 -7.87 -7.66
N TRP A 155 32.82 -7.11 -6.80
CA TRP A 155 33.12 -5.69 -6.58
C TRP A 155 34.43 -5.56 -5.78
N GLY A 156 35.55 -5.88 -6.43
CA GLY A 156 36.90 -5.52 -6.02
C GLY A 156 37.22 -4.12 -6.53
N GLY A 157 36.63 -3.09 -5.92
CA GLY A 157 36.94 -1.69 -6.16
C GLY A 157 37.38 -1.02 -4.86
N GLY A 158 38.68 -0.89 -4.68
CA GLY A 158 39.29 -0.30 -3.49
C GLY A 158 38.73 1.08 -3.15
N MET A 159 38.38 1.26 -1.89
CA MET A 159 38.19 2.56 -1.27
C MET A 159 39.53 3.31 -1.33
N PRO A 160 39.63 4.50 -1.96
CA PRO A 160 40.84 5.31 -1.79
C PRO A 160 40.95 5.74 -0.31
N PRO A 161 42.16 5.80 0.26
CA PRO A 161 42.32 6.11 1.67
C PRO A 161 41.77 7.50 2.00
N ARG A 162 41.02 7.60 3.09
CA ARG A 162 40.61 8.87 3.71
C ARG A 162 41.86 9.63 4.11
N GLU A 163 42.12 10.74 3.45
CA GLU A 163 43.08 11.74 3.92
C GLU A 163 42.54 12.30 5.25
N GLN A 164 43.23 11.96 6.33
CA GLN A 164 43.04 12.57 7.64
C GLN A 164 43.63 13.97 7.57
N ALA A 165 42.77 14.99 7.53
CA ALA A 165 43.17 16.33 7.94
C ALA A 165 42.84 16.49 9.43
N ALA A 166 43.88 16.55 10.25
CA ALA A 166 43.86 17.05 11.62
C ALA A 166 45.21 17.73 11.89
N PRO A 167 45.34 18.64 12.87
CA PRO A 167 44.28 19.27 13.69
C PRO A 167 43.78 20.61 13.15
#